data_AF-A0A4Y8HYE5-F1
#
_entry.id   AF-A0A4Y8HYE5-F1
#
_cell.length_a   1.000
_cell.length_b   1.000
_cell.length_c   1.000
_cell.angle_alpha   90.00
_cell.angle_beta   90.00
_cell.angle_gamma   90.00
#
_symmetry.space_group_name_H-M   'P 1'
#
loop_
_entity.id
_entity.type
_entity.pdbx_description
1 polymer ?
#
loop_
_entity_poly.entity_id
_entity_poly.type
_entity_poly.pdbx_seq_one_letter_code
_entity_poly.pdbx_strand_id
1 'polypeptide(L)' 'MEAVIEGARKKGADKIVIVSNTVLETAINLYKKYGFIITRLGQDPDYERGNIEMQLDLTEPINRNNK' A
#
# COMPACT_ATOMS: atom_id res chain seq x y z
N MET A 1 7.10 -4.63 -6.63
CA MET A 1 5.74 -4.52 -6.07
C MET A 1 4.86 -5.68 -6.53
N GLU A 2 4.82 -5.97 -7.83
CA GLU A 2 4.02 -7.06 -8.41
C GLU A 2 4.20 -8.42 -7.72
N ALA A 3 5.44 -8.86 -7.49
CA ALA A 3 5.72 -10.12 -6.80
C ALA A 3 5.15 -10.19 -5.37
N VAL A 4 5.10 -9.06 -4.66
CA VAL A 4 4.53 -8.98 -3.30
C VAL A 4 3.01 -9.09 -3.37
N ILE A 5 2.38 -8.38 -4.30
CA ILE A 5 0.92 -8.43 -4.52
C ILE A 5 0.50 -9.84 -4.92
N GLU A 6 1.20 -10.46 -5.86
CA GLU A 6 0.93 -11.84 -6.29
C GLU A 6 1.12 -12.82 -5.14
N GLY A 7 2.20 -12.69 -4.38
CA GLY A 7 2.46 -13.52 -3.20
C GLY A 7 1.38 -13.38 -2.13
N ALA A 8 0.91 -12.16 -1.86
CA ALA A 8 -0.18 -11.89 -0.91
C ALA A 8 -1.50 -12.51 -1.38
N ARG A 9 -1.84 -12.37 -2.67
CA ARG A 9 -3.04 -12.99 -3.26
C ARG A 9 -2.99 -14.52 -3.17
N LYS A 10 -1.83 -15.14 -3.47
CA LYS A 10 -1.64 -16.59 -3.33
C LYS A 10 -1.79 -17.09 -1.89
N LYS A 11 -1.48 -16.24 -0.92
CA LYS A 11 -1.67 -16.53 0.52
C LYS A 11 -3.11 -16.29 0.99
N GLY A 12 -4.02 -15.85 0.13
CA GLY A 12 -5.40 -15.51 0.49
C GLY A 12 -5.49 -14.27 1.38
N ALA A 13 -4.56 -13.33 1.26
CA ALA A 13 -4.62 -12.08 2.01
C ALA A 13 -5.68 -11.14 1.41
N ASP A 14 -6.47 -10.52 2.29
CA ASP A 14 -7.50 -9.54 1.90
C ASP A 14 -6.92 -8.17 1.56
N LYS A 15 -5.78 -7.81 2.17
CA LYS A 15 -5.14 -6.51 1.99
C LYS A 15 -3.65 -6.51 2.27
N ILE A 16 -2.97 -5.48 1.79
CA ILE A 16 -1.57 -5.15 2.13
C ILE A 16 -1.55 -3.80 2.83
N VAL A 17 -0.87 -3.71 3.97
CA VAL A 17 -0.65 -2.47 4.71
C VAL A 17 0.82 -2.10 4.66
N ILE A 18 1.13 -0.84 4.40
CA ILE A 18 2.48 -0.28 4.39
C ILE A 18 2.51 0.93 5.31
N VAL A 19 3.41 0.92 6.29
CA VAL A 19 3.79 2.10 7.07
C VAL A 19 5.05 2.70 6.45
N SER A 20 5.04 4.00 6.18
CA SER A 20 6.15 4.71 5.55
C SER A 20 6.33 6.11 6.15
N ASN A 21 7.25 6.90 5.57
CA ASN A 21 7.46 8.29 5.92
C ASN A 21 7.13 9.20 4.73
N THR A 22 6.42 10.31 4.97
CA THR A 22 6.04 11.31 3.96
C THR A 22 7.23 11.92 3.23
N VAL A 23 8.42 11.92 3.83
CA VAL A 23 9.65 12.40 3.18
C VAL A 23 10.06 11.50 1.99
N LEU A 24 9.57 10.25 1.93
CA LEU A 24 9.87 9.29 0.87
C LEU A 24 8.86 9.41 -0.28
N GLU A 25 8.75 10.60 -0.87
CA GLU A 25 7.77 10.90 -1.91
C GLU A 25 7.82 9.93 -3.10
N THR A 26 9.01 9.53 -3.54
CA THR A 26 9.20 8.56 -4.63
C THR A 26 8.54 7.21 -4.31
N ALA A 27 8.70 6.72 -3.08
CA ALA A 27 8.09 5.46 -2.65
C ALA A 27 6.57 5.58 -2.56
N ILE A 28 6.06 6.69 -2.00
CA ILE A 28 4.63 6.96 -1.90
C ILE A 28 3.99 7.02 -3.28
N ASN A 29 4.62 7.71 -4.23
CA ASN A 29 4.13 7.80 -5.61
C ASN A 29 4.15 6.44 -6.30
N LEU A 30 5.15 5.58 -6.03
CA LEU A 30 5.14 4.20 -6.49
C LEU A 30 3.93 3.44 -5.95
N TYR A 31 3.66 3.50 -4.64
CA TYR A 31 2.51 2.80 -4.04
C TYR A 31 1.17 3.28 -4.62
N LYS A 32 0.99 4.60 -4.79
CA LYS A 32 -0.21 5.16 -5.43
C LYS A 32 -0.46 4.60 -6.83
N LYS A 33 0.59 4.43 -7.65
CA LYS A 33 0.48 3.84 -8.99
C LYS A 33 -0.04 2.39 -8.97
N TYR A 34 0.22 1.66 -7.88
CA TYR A 34 -0.28 0.30 -7.68
C TYR A 34 -1.65 0.25 -7.00
N GLY A 35 -2.31 1.40 -6.77
CA GLY A 35 -3.64 1.47 -6.18
C GLY A 35 -3.67 1.54 -4.66
N PHE A 36 -2.53 1.74 -3.99
CA PHE A 36 -2.52 1.97 -2.56
C PHE A 36 -3.16 3.32 -2.22
N ILE A 37 -4.04 3.32 -1.22
CA ILE A 37 -4.69 4.52 -0.69
C ILE A 37 -4.14 4.83 0.69
N ILE A 38 -4.17 6.11 1.08
CA ILE A 38 -3.74 6.56 2.41
C ILE A 38 -4.85 6.24 3.40
N THR A 39 -4.56 5.50 4.46
CA THR A 39 -5.51 5.15 5.52
C THR A 39 -5.27 5.90 6.81
N ARG A 40 -4.03 6.30 7.07
CA ARG A 40 -3.65 7.10 8.24
C ARG A 40 -2.55 8.09 7.89
N LEU A 41 -2.64 9.29 8.47
CA LEU A 41 -1.60 10.30 8.48
C LEU A 41 -1.27 10.66 9.93
N GLY A 42 0.00 10.93 10.21
CA GLY A 42 0.49 11.20 11.56
C GLY A 42 1.37 10.07 12.08
N GLN A 43 2.07 10.34 13.17
CA GLN A 43 3.05 9.42 13.75
C GLN A 43 2.41 8.07 14.06
N ASP A 44 3.06 7.02 13.58
CA ASP A 44 2.66 5.65 13.84
C ASP A 44 2.94 5.31 15.31
N PRO A 45 1.96 4.79 16.08
CA PRO A 45 2.14 4.46 17.49
C PRO A 45 3.15 3.32 17.71
N ASP A 46 3.34 2.44 16.72
CA ASP A 46 4.21 1.26 16.81
C ASP A 46 5.52 1.45 16.02
N TYR A 47 5.59 2.47 15.15
CA TYR A 47 6.75 2.74 14.32
C TYR A 47 7.14 4.22 14.32
N GLU A 48 8.01 4.62 15.25
CA GLU A 48 8.39 6.03 15.46
C GLU A 48 8.86 6.78 14.22
N ARG A 49 9.41 6.08 13.23
CA ARG A 49 9.91 6.66 11.96
C ARG A 49 8.83 6.78 10.88
N GLY A 50 7.66 6.20 11.08
CA GLY A 50 6.54 6.24 10.16
C GLY A 50 5.57 7.36 10.53
N ASN A 51 5.08 8.06 9.52
CA ASN A 51 4.05 9.09 9.71
C ASN A 51 2.93 9.01 8.66
N ILE A 52 2.88 7.91 7.90
CA ILE A 52 1.84 7.61 6.92
C ILE A 52 1.62 6.10 6.87
N GLU A 53 0.35 5.71 6.80
CA GLU A 53 -0.07 4.35 6.51
C GLU A 53 -0.84 4.33 5.18
N MET A 54 -0.54 3.33 4.35
CA MET A 54 -1.22 3.10 3.09
C MET A 54 -1.70 1.66 2.99
N GLN A 55 -2.86 1.43 2.39
CA GLN A 55 -3.42 0.10 2.19
C GLN A 55 -3.77 -0.16 0.73
N LEU A 56 -3.58 -1.40 0.29
CA LEU A 56 -4.09 -1.92 -0.97
C LEU A 56 -5.06 -3.05 -0.65
N ASP A 57 -6.30 -2.88 -1.09
CA ASP A 57 -7.31 -3.93 -1.04
C ASP A 57 -7.03 -4.98 -2.13
N LEU A 58 -7.06 -6.25 -1.75
CA LEU A 58 -6.86 -7.38 -2.65
C LEU A 58 -8.16 -8.18 -2.90
N THR A 59 -9.24 -7.88 -2.18
CA THR A 59 -10.53 -8.57 -2.31
C THR A 59 -11.22 -8.21 -3.62
N GLU A 60 -10.98 -7.02 -4.15
CA GLU A 60 -11.48 -6.63 -5.46
C GLU A 60 -10.53 -7.09 -6.60
N PRO A 61 -11.07 -7.68 -7.68
CA PRO A 61 -10.29 -7.98 -8.86
C PRO A 61 -9.82 -6.66 -9.48
N ILE A 62 -8.53 -6.58 -9.83
CA ILE A 62 -7.95 -5.40 -10.50
C ILE A 62 -8.70 -5.18 -11.81
N ASN A 63 -9.56 -4.17 -11.86
CA ASN A 63 -10.22 -3.74 -13.08
C ASN A 63 -9.15 -3.09 -13.98
N ARG A 64 -8.52 -3.90 -14.84
CA ARG A 64 -7.59 -3.46 -15.89
C ARG A 64 -8.36 -2.76 -17.02
N ASN A 65 -9.09 -1.70 -16.68
CA ASN A 65 -9.68 -0.80 -17.65
C ASN A 65 -9.15 0.60 -17.33
N ASN A 66 -7.93 0.88 -17.75
CA ASN A 66 -7.49 2.21 -18.11
C ASN A 66 -6.43 2.06 -19.22
N LYS A 67 -6.79 2.67 -20.34
CA LYS A 67 -6.27 2.55 -21.71
C LYS A 67 -4.83 3.02 -21.85
#